data_AF-A0A7K1T3J5-F1
#
_entry.id   AF-A0A7K1T3J5-F1
#
_cell.length_a   1.000
_cell.length_b   1.000
_cell.length_c   1.000
_cell.angle_alpha   90.00
_cell.angle_beta   90.00
_cell.angle_gamma   90.00
#
_symmetry.space_group_name_H-M   'P 1'
#
loop_
_entity.id
_entity.type
_entity.pdbx_description
1 polymer ?
#
loop_
_entity_poly.entity_id
_entity_poly.type
_entity_poly.pdbx_seq_one_letter_code
_entity_poly.pdbx_strand_id
1 'polypeptide(L)'
;MSGAARGTEGAVDERGNPFWTYDSPTGPLEITINLAKPEKDPRDIAAAAGATLGGTALAAVPAGEGEAAVTSVEGDAREGSFAAPTTCDLCWEPSGKDGLARLGRSGAPVTEVFLGDEPWAWWFSPYGYFPEHLIVASHEHRPMAIGHDTIARLLDFSDAYPQWFIGSNADLPIVGGSLLGHDHFQGGGHRFPLMNAPIARAFPIEGLEGVEAGIVRWPASVVRLRSRNRSTLTEAACRILDAWRPFTFEECGIKAFSVLLTAALDCDAAAPGGACRGSAPGSSGVEGAPARFVQHNTANPILWREDDNYVMDIVLRNNRTTPERPFGLFHVPERLFHIKKENIGLIEIMGRAILPARLAAELPAIKDECSRAFYEILMATGVFKDDPAGRRGWETFLATI
;
A
#
# COMPACT_ATOMS: atom_id res chain seq x y z
N MET A 1 9.04 18.09 20.73
CA MET A 1 8.40 17.60 21.98
C MET A 1 8.69 16.11 22.06
N SER A 2 9.49 15.66 23.02
CA SER A 2 9.93 14.26 23.09
C SER A 2 8.85 13.38 23.70
N GLY A 3 8.45 12.33 22.98
CA GLY A 3 7.74 11.21 23.57
C GLY A 3 8.65 10.39 24.48
N ALA A 4 8.08 9.50 25.29
CA ALA A 4 8.83 8.58 26.13
C ALA A 4 8.52 7.14 25.74
N ALA A 5 9.56 6.31 25.56
CA ALA A 5 9.36 4.87 25.40
C ALA A 5 8.94 4.26 26.74
N ARG A 6 7.92 3.42 26.72
CA ARG A 6 7.41 2.66 27.87
C ARG A 6 7.50 1.16 27.60
N GLY A 7 7.50 0.37 28.67
CA GLY A 7 7.65 -1.09 28.61
C GLY A 7 8.90 -1.54 29.34
N THR A 8 8.78 -2.66 30.07
CA THR A 8 9.87 -3.26 30.86
C THR A 8 11.05 -3.63 29.98
N GLU A 9 12.28 -3.46 30.49
CA GLU A 9 13.46 -4.03 29.85
C GLU A 9 13.26 -5.55 29.67
N GLY A 10 13.52 -6.06 28.46
CA GLY A 10 13.30 -7.47 28.13
C GLY A 10 11.85 -7.88 27.85
N ALA A 11 10.91 -6.93 27.71
CA ALA A 11 9.55 -7.25 27.26
C ALA A 11 9.57 -7.88 25.85
N VAL A 12 8.93 -9.04 25.74
CA VAL A 12 8.70 -9.73 24.47
C VAL A 12 7.21 -9.88 24.23
N ASP A 13 6.81 -9.91 22.96
CA ASP A 13 5.47 -10.30 22.58
C ASP A 13 5.27 -11.82 22.76
N GLU A 14 4.04 -12.30 22.53
CA GLU A 14 3.67 -13.71 22.66
C GLU A 14 4.44 -14.65 21.72
N ARG A 15 5.20 -14.10 20.76
CA ARG A 15 6.07 -14.85 19.82
C ARG A 15 7.55 -14.73 20.16
N GLY A 16 7.89 -14.09 21.28
CA GLY A 16 9.27 -13.91 21.72
C GLY A 16 10.02 -12.76 21.03
N ASN A 17 9.33 -11.91 20.28
CA ASN A 17 9.96 -10.74 19.66
C ASN A 17 10.11 -9.60 20.69
N PRO A 18 11.22 -8.85 20.70
CA PRO A 18 11.34 -7.64 21.50
C PRO A 18 10.18 -6.68 21.22
N PHE A 19 9.50 -6.22 22.27
CA PHE A 19 8.31 -5.38 22.16
C PHE A 19 8.32 -4.24 23.18
N TRP A 20 7.90 -3.05 22.76
CA TRP A 20 7.69 -1.92 23.66
C TRP A 20 6.69 -0.91 23.07
N THR A 21 6.27 0.06 23.88
CA THR A 21 5.41 1.15 23.45
C THR A 21 6.13 2.49 23.50
N TYR A 22 5.64 3.47 22.76
CA TYR A 22 6.18 4.83 22.74
C TYR A 22 5.05 5.85 22.76
N ASP A 23 5.06 6.75 23.74
CA ASP A 23 4.09 7.82 23.82
C ASP A 23 4.49 8.94 22.84
N SER A 24 4.00 8.86 21.61
CA SER A 24 4.24 9.92 20.63
C SER A 24 3.33 11.14 20.87
N PRO A 25 3.64 12.31 20.27
CA PRO A 25 2.77 13.48 20.36
C PRO A 25 1.32 13.28 19.91
N THR A 26 1.02 12.29 19.07
CA THR A 26 -0.35 11.99 18.59
C THR A 26 -0.98 10.76 19.26
N GLY A 27 -0.31 10.14 20.23
CA GLY A 27 -0.80 8.94 20.91
C GLY A 27 0.25 7.83 21.01
N PRO A 28 -0.07 6.73 21.69
CA PRO A 28 0.85 5.61 21.84
C PRO A 28 1.14 4.96 20.48
N LEU A 29 2.36 4.47 20.30
CA LEU A 29 2.79 3.61 19.21
C LEU A 29 3.30 2.29 19.79
N GLU A 30 3.18 1.23 19.01
CA GLU A 30 3.73 -0.09 19.32
C GLU A 30 4.99 -0.32 18.49
N ILE A 31 6.01 -0.93 19.08
CA ILE A 31 7.26 -1.23 18.39
C ILE A 31 7.62 -2.68 18.66
N THR A 32 7.89 -3.43 17.59
CA THR A 32 8.39 -4.80 17.65
C THR A 32 9.54 -5.02 16.69
N ILE A 33 10.46 -5.92 17.05
CA ILE A 33 11.50 -6.43 16.13
C ILE A 33 11.12 -7.85 15.72
N ASN A 34 10.71 -8.05 14.47
CA ASN A 34 10.34 -9.38 13.99
C ASN A 34 11.59 -10.20 13.68
N LEU A 35 11.87 -11.20 14.53
CA LEU A 35 13.04 -12.08 14.40
C LEU A 35 12.89 -13.13 13.30
N ALA A 36 11.66 -13.42 12.86
CA ALA A 36 11.35 -14.44 11.86
C ALA A 36 11.29 -13.89 10.42
N LYS A 37 11.21 -12.56 10.24
CA LYS A 37 11.11 -11.92 8.93
C LYS A 37 12.50 -11.56 8.38
N PRO A 38 12.92 -12.10 7.22
CA PRO A 38 14.15 -11.65 6.56
C PRO A 38 14.00 -10.19 6.06
N GLU A 39 15.02 -9.36 6.25
CA GLU A 39 15.06 -7.96 5.75
C GLU A 39 15.22 -7.97 4.22
N LYS A 40 14.37 -7.23 3.50
CA LYS A 40 14.47 -7.10 2.04
C LYS A 40 15.35 -5.90 1.67
N ASP A 41 16.25 -6.04 0.70
CA ASP A 41 16.99 -4.90 0.16
C ASP A 41 16.05 -3.99 -0.67
N PRO A 42 16.14 -2.65 -0.57
CA PRO A 42 15.37 -1.73 -1.40
C PRO A 42 15.45 -1.98 -2.90
N ARG A 43 16.57 -2.52 -3.41
CA ARG A 43 16.74 -2.89 -4.81
C ARG A 43 15.87 -4.10 -5.20
N ASP A 44 15.69 -5.05 -4.29
CA ASP A 44 14.84 -6.22 -4.49
C ASP A 44 13.35 -5.83 -4.50
N ILE A 45 12.96 -4.80 -3.73
CA ILE A 45 11.61 -4.22 -3.74
C ILE A 45 11.32 -3.54 -5.08
N ALA A 46 12.29 -2.78 -5.61
CA ALA A 46 12.16 -2.14 -6.92
C ALA A 46 12.09 -3.17 -8.07
N ALA A 47 12.85 -4.27 -7.99
CA ALA A 47 12.80 -5.35 -8.96
C ALA A 47 11.46 -6.11 -8.95
N ALA A 48 10.89 -6.37 -7.77
CA ALA A 48 9.57 -7.00 -7.63
C ALA A 48 8.42 -6.11 -8.16
N ALA A 49 8.53 -4.80 -8.00
CA ALA A 49 7.63 -3.83 -8.61
C ALA A 49 7.70 -3.84 -10.16
N GLY A 50 8.89 -4.09 -10.72
CA GLY A 50 9.08 -4.24 -12.17
C GLY A 50 8.55 -5.57 -12.74
N ALA A 51 8.60 -6.66 -11.96
CA ALA A 51 8.18 -7.99 -12.41
C ALA A 51 6.65 -8.19 -12.45
N THR A 52 5.88 -7.39 -11.71
CA THR A 52 4.40 -7.48 -11.67
C THR A 52 3.73 -6.78 -12.86
N LEU A 53 4.48 -5.96 -13.60
CA LEU A 53 4.06 -5.44 -14.90
C LEU A 53 4.41 -6.47 -15.99
N GLY A 54 3.58 -7.52 -16.08
CA GLY A 54 3.51 -8.40 -17.25
C GLY A 54 3.00 -7.61 -18.46
N GLY A 55 3.88 -6.79 -19.03
CA GLY A 55 3.64 -5.83 -20.10
C GLY A 55 4.84 -4.92 -20.22
N THR A 56 5.86 -5.42 -20.94
CA THR A 56 7.14 -4.79 -21.32
C THR A 56 8.00 -4.23 -20.18
N ALA A 57 8.94 -5.06 -19.72
CA ALA A 57 10.07 -4.66 -18.89
C ALA A 57 10.96 -3.63 -19.60
N LEU A 58 11.31 -2.56 -18.89
CA LEU A 58 12.48 -1.74 -19.16
C LEU A 58 13.73 -2.59 -18.85
N ALA A 59 14.37 -3.10 -19.89
CA ALA A 59 15.67 -3.71 -19.78
C ALA A 59 16.72 -2.62 -19.55
N ALA A 60 17.38 -2.64 -18.39
CA ALA A 60 18.76 -2.18 -18.30
C ALA A 60 19.63 -3.29 -18.91
N VAL A 61 20.12 -3.06 -20.12
CA VAL A 61 21.02 -4.00 -20.83
C VAL A 61 22.48 -3.64 -20.52
N PRO A 62 23.33 -4.56 -20.03
CA PRO A 62 24.76 -4.47 -20.24
C PRO A 62 25.11 -5.03 -21.63
N ALA A 63 26.00 -4.33 -22.34
CA ALA A 63 26.39 -4.62 -23.71
C ALA A 63 26.76 -6.10 -23.97
N GLY A 64 26.23 -6.65 -25.07
CA GLY A 64 26.57 -7.97 -25.59
C GLY A 64 25.78 -8.28 -26.87
N GLU A 65 26.50 -8.64 -27.92
CA GLU A 65 26.05 -8.80 -29.30
C GLU A 65 25.15 -10.04 -29.50
N GLY A 66 24.14 -9.94 -30.36
CA GLY A 66 23.39 -11.11 -30.86
C GLY A 66 21.95 -10.81 -31.25
N GLU A 67 21.64 -10.94 -32.55
CA GLU A 67 20.32 -10.74 -33.17
C GLU A 67 19.24 -11.68 -32.60
N ALA A 68 18.03 -11.16 -32.39
CA ALA A 68 16.84 -11.98 -32.15
C ALA A 68 15.67 -11.51 -33.03
N ALA A 69 15.14 -12.47 -33.79
CA ALA A 69 14.11 -12.33 -34.80
C ALA A 69 12.72 -12.06 -34.22
N VAL A 70 11.97 -11.25 -34.96
CA VAL A 70 10.58 -10.84 -34.73
C VAL A 70 9.63 -12.01 -34.94
N THR A 71 8.73 -12.28 -33.98
CA THR A 71 7.46 -12.96 -34.26
C THR A 71 6.33 -12.22 -33.58
N SER A 72 5.47 -11.61 -34.39
CA SER A 72 4.18 -11.03 -34.03
C SER A 72 3.16 -12.17 -33.89
N VAL A 73 2.33 -12.10 -32.85
CA VAL A 73 1.14 -12.96 -32.75
C VAL A 73 -0.04 -12.09 -32.32
N GLU A 74 -0.93 -11.82 -33.27
CA GLU A 74 -2.33 -11.48 -33.03
C GLU A 74 -3.05 -12.74 -32.53
N GLY A 75 -3.99 -12.62 -31.60
CA GLY A 75 -4.75 -13.78 -31.11
C GLY A 75 -5.97 -13.44 -30.25
N ASP A 76 -7.12 -13.82 -30.78
CA ASP A 76 -8.50 -13.71 -30.28
C ASP A 76 -8.76 -14.19 -28.85
N ALA A 77 -9.83 -13.61 -28.28
CA ALA A 77 -10.48 -14.01 -27.05
C ALA A 77 -10.98 -15.47 -27.09
N ARG A 78 -10.46 -16.30 -26.18
CA ARG A 78 -11.10 -17.56 -25.74
C ARG A 78 -10.91 -17.75 -24.24
N GLU A 79 -11.99 -18.18 -23.59
CA GLU A 79 -12.04 -18.71 -22.23
C GLU A 79 -10.92 -19.72 -22.00
N GLY A 80 -10.04 -19.44 -21.04
CA GLY A 80 -8.99 -20.36 -20.59
C GLY A 80 -8.76 -20.14 -19.10
N SER A 81 -8.82 -21.22 -18.32
CA SER A 81 -8.47 -21.17 -16.90
C SER A 81 -7.03 -20.68 -16.76
N PHE A 82 -6.83 -19.53 -16.13
CA PHE A 82 -5.49 -19.04 -15.81
C PHE A 82 -4.85 -19.99 -14.79
N ALA A 83 -3.83 -20.72 -15.20
CA ALA A 83 -3.02 -21.51 -14.29
C ALA A 83 -2.28 -20.57 -13.32
N ALA A 84 -2.49 -20.75 -12.02
CA ALA A 84 -1.85 -19.97 -10.99
C ALA A 84 -0.31 -19.97 -11.15
N PRO A 85 0.38 -18.81 -11.02
CA PRO A 85 1.83 -18.78 -11.08
C PRO A 85 2.44 -19.65 -9.98
N THR A 86 3.35 -20.55 -10.36
CA THR A 86 4.00 -21.51 -9.44
C THR A 86 4.86 -20.86 -8.35
N THR A 87 5.07 -19.55 -8.44
CA THR A 87 5.87 -18.75 -7.51
C THR A 87 5.05 -17.94 -6.50
N CYS A 88 3.72 -17.91 -6.62
CA CYS A 88 2.87 -17.13 -5.72
C CYS A 88 2.59 -17.85 -4.39
N ASP A 89 2.89 -17.19 -3.27
CA ASP A 89 2.63 -17.72 -1.92
C ASP A 89 1.16 -17.57 -1.47
N LEU A 90 0.35 -16.81 -2.22
CA LEU A 90 -1.04 -16.48 -1.90
C LEU A 90 -2.07 -17.28 -2.71
N CYS A 91 -1.64 -17.94 -3.79
CA CYS A 91 -2.51 -18.81 -4.57
C CYS A 91 -2.99 -19.99 -3.72
N TRP A 92 -4.26 -20.34 -3.88
CA TRP A 92 -4.91 -21.41 -3.15
C TRP A 92 -5.88 -22.15 -4.08
N GLU A 93 -6.08 -23.42 -3.76
CA GLU A 93 -6.99 -24.32 -4.47
C GLU A 93 -8.23 -24.56 -3.59
N PRO A 94 -9.43 -24.53 -4.17
CA PRO A 94 -10.68 -24.71 -3.44
C PRO A 94 -10.83 -26.13 -2.92
N SER A 95 -11.78 -26.31 -2.01
CA SER A 95 -12.11 -27.63 -1.50
C SER A 95 -12.61 -28.54 -2.63
N GLY A 96 -11.89 -29.64 -2.88
CA GLY A 96 -12.40 -30.73 -3.71
C GLY A 96 -13.48 -31.54 -2.97
N LYS A 97 -14.08 -32.54 -3.64
CA LYS A 97 -15.20 -33.34 -3.12
C LYS A 97 -15.00 -33.94 -1.72
N ASP A 98 -13.76 -34.17 -1.29
CA ASP A 98 -13.41 -34.80 -0.01
C ASP A 98 -12.28 -34.09 0.75
N GLY A 99 -11.93 -32.83 0.39
CA GLY A 99 -10.73 -32.15 0.89
C GLY A 99 -10.97 -30.73 1.40
N LEU A 100 -10.06 -30.25 2.25
CA LEU A 100 -9.99 -28.84 2.64
C LEU A 100 -9.33 -28.03 1.53
N ALA A 101 -9.75 -26.77 1.36
CA ALA A 101 -9.04 -25.79 0.54
C ALA A 101 -7.63 -25.57 1.09
N ARG A 102 -6.64 -25.36 0.20
CA ARG A 102 -5.22 -25.30 0.58
C ARG A 102 -4.45 -24.27 -0.23
N LEU A 103 -3.43 -23.67 0.39
CA LEU A 103 -2.44 -22.88 -0.32
C LEU A 103 -1.70 -23.76 -1.35
N GLY A 104 -1.59 -23.28 -2.58
CA GLY A 104 -1.00 -24.03 -3.69
C GLY A 104 0.47 -24.36 -3.45
N ARG A 105 1.22 -23.44 -2.82
CA ARG A 105 2.65 -23.64 -2.57
C ARG A 105 2.96 -24.42 -1.29
N SER A 106 2.41 -23.99 -0.15
CA SER A 106 2.73 -24.58 1.15
C SER A 106 1.85 -25.78 1.50
N GLY A 107 0.72 -25.97 0.81
CA GLY A 107 -0.28 -26.98 1.14
C GLY A 107 -1.02 -26.73 2.45
N ALA A 108 -0.76 -25.59 3.12
CA ALA A 108 -1.41 -25.25 4.38
C ALA A 108 -2.92 -25.07 4.17
N PRO A 109 -3.76 -25.53 5.12
CA PRO A 109 -5.20 -25.39 5.00
C PRO A 109 -5.61 -23.92 5.04
N VAL A 110 -6.64 -23.58 4.26
CA VAL A 110 -7.28 -22.26 4.26
C VAL A 110 -8.78 -22.40 4.50
N THR A 111 -9.42 -21.32 4.92
CA THR A 111 -10.87 -21.26 5.12
C THR A 111 -11.50 -20.41 4.03
N GLU A 112 -12.42 -20.99 3.27
CA GLU A 112 -13.12 -20.28 2.19
C GLU A 112 -14.12 -19.25 2.76
N VAL A 113 -14.25 -18.12 2.06
CA VAL A 113 -15.21 -17.06 2.33
C VAL A 113 -15.64 -16.43 1.00
N PHE A 114 -16.91 -16.09 0.85
CA PHE A 114 -17.39 -15.34 -0.31
C PHE A 114 -17.39 -13.85 0.00
N LEU A 115 -16.74 -13.05 -0.84
CA LEU A 115 -16.79 -11.59 -0.81
C LEU A 115 -17.46 -11.14 -2.11
N GLY A 116 -18.67 -10.60 -2.02
CA GLY A 116 -19.61 -10.55 -3.13
C GLY A 116 -19.92 -11.96 -3.65
N ASP A 117 -19.93 -12.11 -4.98
CA ASP A 117 -20.10 -13.40 -5.66
C ASP A 117 -18.76 -14.09 -5.98
N GLU A 118 -17.64 -13.59 -5.43
CA GLU A 118 -16.30 -14.11 -5.69
C GLU A 118 -15.82 -15.02 -4.56
N PRO A 119 -15.16 -16.17 -4.88
CA PRO A 119 -14.52 -17.01 -3.89
C PRO A 119 -13.19 -16.41 -3.42
N TRP A 120 -13.06 -16.28 -2.11
CA TRP A 120 -11.85 -15.87 -1.39
C TRP A 120 -11.50 -16.93 -0.34
N ALA A 121 -10.30 -16.86 0.20
CA ALA A 121 -9.92 -17.67 1.35
C ALA A 121 -9.09 -16.88 2.34
N TRP A 122 -9.16 -17.26 3.61
CA TRP A 122 -8.32 -16.70 4.67
C TRP A 122 -7.58 -17.77 5.46
N TRP A 123 -6.42 -17.37 5.99
CA TRP A 123 -5.58 -18.19 6.87
C TRP A 123 -4.72 -17.30 7.77
N PHE A 124 -4.18 -17.87 8.86
CA PHE A 124 -3.24 -17.15 9.70
C PHE A 124 -1.87 -17.03 9.03
N SER A 125 -1.34 -15.81 9.00
CA SER A 125 -0.06 -15.49 8.39
C SER A 125 1.08 -16.24 9.09
N PRO A 126 2.00 -16.88 8.35
CA PRO A 126 3.17 -17.53 8.94
C PRO A 126 4.16 -16.52 9.55
N TYR A 127 4.11 -15.25 9.11
CA TYR A 127 4.97 -14.18 9.64
C TYR A 127 4.47 -13.58 10.97
N GLY A 128 3.17 -13.76 11.25
CA GLY A 128 2.54 -13.50 12.56
C GLY A 128 2.95 -12.21 13.29
N TYR A 129 2.62 -11.03 12.78
CA TYR A 129 2.97 -9.75 13.43
C TYR A 129 2.24 -9.48 14.76
N PHE A 130 1.15 -10.19 14.99
CA PHE A 130 0.32 -10.17 16.19
C PHE A 130 -0.43 -11.51 16.32
N PRO A 131 -1.07 -11.80 17.47
CA PRO A 131 -1.98 -12.92 17.62
C PRO A 131 -3.13 -12.83 16.62
N GLU A 132 -3.54 -13.95 16.01
CA GLU A 132 -4.59 -13.97 14.98
C GLU A 132 -4.34 -13.08 13.74
N HIS A 133 -3.09 -12.73 13.45
CA HIS A 133 -2.75 -12.05 12.19
C HIS A 133 -3.13 -12.95 11.00
N LEU A 134 -4.11 -12.51 10.21
CA LEU A 134 -4.64 -13.25 9.07
C LEU A 134 -4.37 -12.54 7.75
N ILE A 135 -4.39 -13.34 6.69
CA ILE A 135 -4.38 -12.93 5.29
C ILE A 135 -5.68 -13.42 4.67
N VAL A 136 -6.29 -12.59 3.83
CA VAL A 136 -7.45 -12.97 2.99
C VAL A 136 -7.04 -12.77 1.54
N ALA A 137 -7.14 -13.76 0.67
CA ALA A 137 -6.71 -13.64 -0.72
C ALA A 137 -7.76 -14.14 -1.70
N SER A 138 -7.83 -13.47 -2.85
CA SER A 138 -8.72 -13.85 -3.96
C SER A 138 -8.34 -15.23 -4.48
N HIS A 139 -9.32 -16.04 -4.91
CA HIS A 139 -9.01 -17.23 -5.69
C HIS A 139 -8.34 -16.87 -7.02
N GLU A 140 -8.84 -15.83 -7.69
CA GLU A 140 -8.28 -15.33 -8.94
C GLU A 140 -6.95 -14.62 -8.69
N HIS A 141 -5.90 -15.06 -9.38
CA HIS A 141 -4.61 -14.39 -9.36
C HIS A 141 -4.65 -13.13 -10.21
N ARG A 142 -4.89 -11.99 -9.57
CA ARG A 142 -4.90 -10.67 -10.21
C ARG A 142 -4.15 -9.65 -9.37
N PRO A 143 -3.58 -8.59 -9.98
CA PRO A 143 -2.96 -7.51 -9.22
C PRO A 143 -3.95 -6.88 -8.25
N MET A 144 -3.45 -6.50 -7.09
CA MET A 144 -4.24 -5.80 -6.08
C MET A 144 -4.67 -4.42 -6.62
N ALA A 145 -5.92 -4.04 -6.36
CA ALA A 145 -6.47 -2.74 -6.73
C ALA A 145 -7.28 -2.15 -5.57
N ILE A 146 -7.21 -0.83 -5.38
CA ILE A 146 -8.05 -0.10 -4.44
C ILE A 146 -9.14 0.65 -5.22
N GLY A 147 -10.38 0.21 -5.06
CA GLY A 147 -11.58 0.81 -5.64
C GLY A 147 -12.82 0.55 -4.81
N HIS A 148 -14.00 0.78 -5.41
CA HIS A 148 -15.29 0.58 -4.74
C HIS A 148 -15.49 -0.88 -4.33
N ASP A 149 -15.10 -1.83 -5.19
CA ASP A 149 -15.21 -3.25 -4.88
C ASP A 149 -14.34 -3.63 -3.66
N THR A 150 -13.21 -2.96 -3.44
CA THR A 150 -12.40 -3.15 -2.22
C THR A 150 -13.23 -2.82 -0.99
N ILE A 151 -13.93 -1.68 -0.98
CA ILE A 151 -14.78 -1.26 0.14
C ILE A 151 -15.90 -2.29 0.38
N ALA A 152 -16.55 -2.76 -0.67
CA ALA A 152 -17.59 -3.78 -0.59
C ALA A 152 -17.05 -5.10 0.00
N ARG A 153 -15.91 -5.59 -0.50
CA ARG A 153 -15.28 -6.83 -0.03
C ARG A 153 -14.84 -6.77 1.43
N LEU A 154 -14.31 -5.61 1.88
CA LEU A 154 -13.98 -5.42 3.29
C LEU A 154 -15.24 -5.52 4.17
N LEU A 155 -16.35 -4.91 3.73
CA LEU A 155 -17.64 -4.98 4.45
C LEU A 155 -18.19 -6.39 4.51
N ASP A 156 -18.16 -7.14 3.40
CA ASP A 156 -18.60 -8.54 3.37
C ASP A 156 -17.80 -9.41 4.33
N PHE A 157 -16.48 -9.21 4.40
CA PHE A 157 -15.66 -9.92 5.37
C PHE A 157 -16.01 -9.51 6.81
N SER A 158 -16.22 -8.22 7.06
CA SER A 158 -16.60 -7.73 8.39
C SER A 158 -17.99 -8.22 8.83
N ASP A 159 -18.90 -8.50 7.89
CA ASP A 159 -20.20 -9.10 8.18
C ASP A 159 -20.06 -10.57 8.58
N ALA A 160 -19.14 -11.30 7.93
CA ALA A 160 -18.85 -12.71 8.23
C ALA A 160 -18.01 -12.90 9.52
N TYR A 161 -17.07 -11.99 9.79
CA TYR A 161 -16.10 -12.08 10.89
C TYR A 161 -15.96 -10.74 11.65
N PRO A 162 -17.02 -10.28 12.35
CA PRO A 162 -17.05 -8.95 12.97
C PRO A 162 -16.04 -8.75 14.11
N GLN A 163 -15.46 -9.81 14.66
CA GLN A 163 -14.46 -9.75 15.71
C GLN A 163 -13.08 -9.28 15.22
N TRP A 164 -12.84 -9.33 13.91
CA TRP A 164 -11.55 -8.99 13.32
C TRP A 164 -11.63 -7.69 12.55
N PHE A 165 -10.53 -6.94 12.55
CA PHE A 165 -10.35 -5.90 11.54
C PHE A 165 -9.91 -6.54 10.22
N ILE A 166 -10.12 -5.82 9.13
CA ILE A 166 -9.60 -6.16 7.82
C ILE A 166 -9.20 -4.88 7.08
N GLY A 167 -8.10 -4.90 6.34
CA GLY A 167 -7.70 -3.78 5.53
C GLY A 167 -6.79 -4.17 4.37
N SER A 168 -6.64 -3.24 3.44
CA SER A 168 -5.80 -3.43 2.27
C SER A 168 -4.52 -2.61 2.36
N ASN A 169 -3.43 -3.21 1.89
CA ASN A 169 -2.27 -2.41 1.52
C ASN A 169 -2.62 -1.50 0.33
N ALA A 170 -1.79 -0.49 0.06
CA ALA A 170 -2.02 0.40 -1.08
C ALA A 170 -1.59 -0.28 -2.39
N ASP A 171 -2.32 -0.02 -3.47
CA ASP A 171 -2.22 -0.73 -4.77
C ASP A 171 -1.08 -0.26 -5.69
N LEU A 172 -0.30 0.73 -5.29
CA LEU A 172 0.78 1.27 -6.12
C LEU A 172 2.15 0.72 -5.72
N PRO A 173 3.04 0.44 -6.71
CA PRO A 173 4.39 -0.01 -6.45
C PRO A 173 5.11 0.99 -5.55
N ILE A 174 6.01 0.48 -4.70
CA ILE A 174 6.78 1.27 -3.73
C ILE A 174 5.98 1.66 -2.47
N VAL A 175 4.64 1.48 -2.38
CA VAL A 175 3.95 1.57 -1.05
C VAL A 175 4.11 0.28 -0.27
N GLY A 176 4.88 0.34 0.81
CA GLY A 176 4.93 -0.77 1.77
C GLY A 176 5.60 -2.04 1.24
N GLY A 177 5.52 -3.10 2.04
CA GLY A 177 6.13 -4.41 1.74
C GLY A 177 5.23 -5.40 0.99
N SER A 178 4.18 -4.92 0.31
CA SER A 178 3.08 -5.73 -0.24
C SER A 178 3.51 -6.62 -1.40
N LEU A 179 2.91 -7.81 -1.48
CA LEU A 179 2.93 -8.66 -2.67
C LEU A 179 1.84 -8.18 -3.65
N LEU A 180 2.16 -7.21 -4.49
CA LEU A 180 1.16 -6.56 -5.36
C LEU A 180 0.61 -7.47 -6.47
N GLY A 181 1.25 -8.61 -6.72
CA GLY A 181 0.87 -9.52 -7.81
C GLY A 181 -0.42 -10.31 -7.57
N HIS A 182 -0.87 -10.43 -6.33
CA HIS A 182 -2.10 -11.16 -6.01
C HIS A 182 -2.93 -10.38 -5.00
N ASP A 183 -4.17 -10.06 -5.37
CA ASP A 183 -5.16 -9.36 -4.58
C ASP A 183 -5.42 -10.02 -3.21
N HIS A 184 -5.09 -9.29 -2.15
CA HIS A 184 -5.18 -9.77 -0.78
C HIS A 184 -5.38 -8.64 0.23
N PHE A 185 -5.97 -9.00 1.37
CA PHE A 185 -6.15 -8.17 2.55
C PHE A 185 -5.35 -8.75 3.73
N GLN A 186 -5.10 -7.90 4.72
CA GLN A 186 -4.55 -8.29 6.02
C GLN A 186 -5.55 -7.92 7.10
N GLY A 187 -5.63 -8.74 8.16
CA GLY A 187 -6.59 -8.53 9.24
C GLY A 187 -6.20 -9.25 10.51
N GLY A 188 -7.13 -9.29 11.46
CA GLY A 188 -7.06 -10.17 12.62
C GLY A 188 -7.57 -9.54 13.91
N GLY A 189 -7.32 -10.21 15.04
CA GLY A 189 -7.84 -9.87 16.37
C GLY A 189 -7.03 -8.86 17.16
N HIS A 190 -6.42 -7.85 16.50
CA HIS A 190 -5.64 -6.82 17.20
C HIS A 190 -6.22 -5.43 17.01
N ARG A 191 -6.38 -4.71 18.12
CA ARG A 191 -6.80 -3.31 18.16
C ARG A 191 -5.58 -2.40 18.08
N PHE A 192 -5.28 -1.88 16.90
CA PHE A 192 -4.10 -1.04 16.67
C PHE A 192 -4.25 0.38 17.25
N PRO A 193 -3.13 1.08 17.54
CA PRO A 193 -3.19 2.44 18.06
C PRO A 193 -4.00 3.44 17.22
N LEU A 194 -3.95 3.35 15.88
CA LEU A 194 -4.79 4.17 15.00
C LEU A 194 -6.29 4.02 15.32
N MET A 195 -6.77 2.80 15.59
CA MET A 195 -8.18 2.52 15.87
C MET A 195 -8.65 3.14 17.21
N ASN A 196 -7.72 3.49 18.08
CA ASN A 196 -7.99 4.14 19.36
C ASN A 196 -7.78 5.66 19.29
N ALA A 197 -7.17 6.17 18.21
CA ALA A 197 -6.93 7.59 18.04
C ALA A 197 -8.28 8.33 17.81
N PRO A 198 -8.50 9.48 18.46
CA PRO A 198 -9.77 10.20 18.35
C PRO A 198 -9.86 10.97 17.02
N ILE A 199 -11.09 11.31 16.62
CA ILE A 199 -11.33 12.32 15.59
C ILE A 199 -10.87 13.69 16.13
N ALA A 200 -9.94 14.34 15.43
CA ALA A 200 -9.44 15.67 15.75
C ALA A 200 -10.36 16.77 15.22
N ARG A 201 -10.94 16.57 14.02
CA ARG A 201 -11.84 17.52 13.37
C ARG A 201 -12.91 16.76 12.61
N ALA A 202 -14.17 16.88 13.04
CA ALA A 202 -15.31 16.35 12.31
C ALA A 202 -15.62 17.20 11.07
N PHE A 203 -16.22 16.58 10.05
CA PHE A 203 -16.77 17.26 8.88
C PHE A 203 -18.02 16.52 8.38
N PRO A 204 -19.03 17.22 7.84
CA PRO A 204 -20.20 16.58 7.25
C PRO A 204 -19.88 16.07 5.83
N ILE A 205 -20.64 15.08 5.37
CA ILE A 205 -20.70 14.67 3.96
C ILE A 205 -22.14 14.90 3.50
N GLU A 206 -22.32 15.72 2.46
CA GLU A 206 -23.65 16.16 2.01
C GLU A 206 -24.51 14.95 1.56
N GLY A 207 -25.72 14.84 2.13
CA GLY A 207 -26.65 13.75 1.85
C GLY A 207 -26.33 12.45 2.60
N LEU A 208 -25.35 12.44 3.51
CA LEU A 208 -24.97 11.31 4.34
C LEU A 208 -24.88 11.72 5.82
N GLU A 209 -25.87 12.46 6.32
CA GLU A 209 -25.89 13.03 7.68
C GLU A 209 -25.89 11.97 8.79
N GLY A 210 -26.21 10.72 8.45
CA GLY A 210 -26.12 9.57 9.36
C GLY A 210 -24.72 8.98 9.52
N VAL A 211 -23.73 9.44 8.75
CA VAL A 211 -22.33 9.02 8.82
C VAL A 211 -21.54 10.04 9.61
N GLU A 212 -20.89 9.60 10.69
CA GLU A 212 -19.90 10.42 11.37
C GLU A 212 -18.59 10.36 10.58
N ALA A 213 -18.10 11.51 10.11
CA ALA A 213 -16.86 11.63 9.37
C ALA A 213 -15.91 12.61 10.04
N GLY A 214 -14.62 12.32 10.00
CA GLY A 214 -13.62 13.22 10.58
C GLY A 214 -12.18 12.89 10.25
N ILE A 215 -11.32 13.88 10.45
CA ILE A 215 -9.86 13.74 10.38
C ILE A 215 -9.38 13.18 11.72
N VAL A 216 -8.65 12.06 11.68
CA VAL A 216 -8.12 11.42 12.90
C VAL A 216 -6.90 12.19 13.42
N ARG A 217 -6.73 12.27 14.75
CA ARG A 217 -5.50 12.73 15.39
C ARG A 217 -4.41 11.67 15.20
N TRP A 218 -3.79 11.64 14.02
CA TRP A 218 -2.79 10.64 13.64
C TRP A 218 -1.64 11.31 12.86
N PRO A 219 -0.40 10.78 12.89
CA PRO A 219 0.73 11.38 12.18
C PRO A 219 0.55 11.37 10.64
N ALA A 220 -0.12 10.33 10.13
CA ALA A 220 -0.50 10.24 8.73
C ALA A 220 -1.89 10.84 8.49
N SER A 221 -2.21 11.14 7.23
CA SER A 221 -3.50 11.73 6.85
C SER A 221 -4.58 10.66 6.77
N VAL A 222 -5.51 10.66 7.74
CA VAL A 222 -6.56 9.64 7.85
C VAL A 222 -7.93 10.30 7.95
N VAL A 223 -8.85 9.82 7.11
CA VAL A 223 -10.29 10.06 7.26
C VAL A 223 -10.89 8.85 7.98
N ARG A 224 -11.63 9.09 9.06
CA ARG A 224 -12.44 8.07 9.72
C ARG A 224 -13.91 8.29 9.39
N LEU A 225 -14.59 7.21 9.02
CA LEU A 225 -16.03 7.14 8.80
C LEU A 225 -16.63 6.15 9.80
N ARG A 226 -17.77 6.48 10.40
CA ARG A 226 -18.50 5.60 11.30
C ARG A 226 -19.99 5.62 10.98
N SER A 227 -20.60 4.44 10.84
CA SER A 227 -22.04 4.29 10.65
C SER A 227 -22.49 2.88 11.05
N ARG A 228 -23.74 2.76 11.52
CA ARG A 228 -24.42 1.46 11.68
C ARG A 228 -24.98 0.93 10.35
N ASN A 229 -25.18 1.82 9.38
CA ASN A 229 -25.77 1.48 8.10
C ASN A 229 -24.66 1.24 7.07
N ARG A 230 -24.48 -0.05 6.71
CA ARG A 230 -23.53 -0.54 5.72
C ARG A 230 -23.56 0.29 4.43
N SER A 231 -24.74 0.52 3.86
CA SER A 231 -24.89 1.24 2.59
C SER A 231 -24.40 2.69 2.67
N THR A 232 -24.75 3.42 3.74
CA THR A 232 -24.27 4.80 3.91
C THR A 232 -22.77 4.88 4.16
N LEU A 233 -22.19 3.88 4.85
CA LEU A 233 -20.74 3.80 5.03
C LEU A 233 -20.04 3.53 3.70
N THR A 234 -20.56 2.60 2.89
CA THR A 234 -20.03 2.29 1.56
C THR A 234 -20.02 3.54 0.68
N GLU A 235 -21.16 4.23 0.59
CA GLU A 235 -21.27 5.46 -0.21
C GLU A 235 -20.29 6.53 0.26
N ALA A 236 -20.19 6.77 1.58
CA ALA A 236 -19.24 7.75 2.13
C ALA A 236 -17.79 7.37 1.79
N ALA A 237 -17.40 6.10 1.96
CA ALA A 237 -16.06 5.63 1.67
C ALA A 237 -15.71 5.74 0.19
N CYS A 238 -16.64 5.38 -0.70
CA CYS A 238 -16.47 5.53 -2.14
C CYS A 238 -16.30 6.99 -2.55
N ARG A 239 -17.10 7.92 -2.00
CA ARG A 239 -16.93 9.37 -2.26
C ARG A 239 -15.57 9.90 -1.82
N ILE A 240 -15.06 9.48 -0.66
CA ILE A 240 -13.72 9.84 -0.22
C ILE A 240 -12.66 9.34 -1.22
N LEU A 241 -12.77 8.10 -1.70
CA LEU A 241 -11.84 7.54 -2.68
C LEU A 241 -11.91 8.27 -4.03
N ASP A 242 -13.12 8.55 -4.51
CA ASP A 242 -13.37 9.22 -5.78
C ASP A 242 -12.88 10.67 -5.77
N ALA A 243 -13.06 11.36 -4.64
CA ALA A 243 -12.49 12.69 -4.44
C ALA A 243 -10.95 12.63 -4.36
N TRP A 244 -10.40 11.62 -3.68
CA TRP A 244 -8.95 11.52 -3.45
C TRP A 244 -8.16 11.16 -4.71
N ARG A 245 -8.64 10.21 -5.52
CA ARG A 245 -7.89 9.72 -6.68
C ARG A 245 -7.42 10.81 -7.65
N PRO A 246 -8.25 11.79 -8.08
CA PRO A 246 -7.83 12.88 -8.95
C PRO A 246 -7.25 14.08 -8.19
N PHE A 247 -7.27 14.09 -6.86
CA PHE A 247 -6.89 15.25 -6.06
C PHE A 247 -5.42 15.65 -6.25
N THR A 248 -5.19 16.92 -6.57
CA THR A 248 -3.84 17.50 -6.73
C THR A 248 -3.77 18.80 -5.93
N PHE A 249 -2.67 18.97 -5.19
CA PHE A 249 -2.44 20.16 -4.40
C PHE A 249 -0.93 20.40 -4.24
N GLU A 250 -0.37 21.27 -5.09
CA GLU A 250 1.08 21.44 -5.24
C GLU A 250 1.75 21.97 -3.96
N GLU A 251 1.07 22.79 -3.15
CA GLU A 251 1.63 23.30 -1.90
C GLU A 251 2.00 22.18 -0.92
N CYS A 252 1.32 21.03 -0.98
CA CYS A 252 1.65 19.83 -0.21
C CYS A 252 2.50 18.83 -1.01
N GLY A 253 2.90 19.15 -2.24
CA GLY A 253 3.57 18.24 -3.15
C GLY A 253 2.68 17.12 -3.69
N ILE A 254 1.36 17.19 -3.50
CA ILE A 254 0.41 16.16 -3.94
C ILE A 254 0.13 16.36 -5.44
N LYS A 255 0.38 15.32 -6.23
CA LYS A 255 -0.10 15.20 -7.62
C LYS A 255 -0.80 13.87 -7.77
N ALA A 256 -1.98 13.87 -8.38
CA ALA A 256 -2.72 12.65 -8.66
C ALA A 256 -2.03 11.77 -9.71
N PHE A 257 -1.47 12.41 -10.76
CA PHE A 257 -0.80 11.74 -11.85
C PHE A 257 0.35 12.57 -12.44
N SER A 258 1.29 11.90 -13.10
CA SER A 258 2.30 12.51 -13.98
C SER A 258 2.15 11.96 -15.39
N VAL A 259 2.48 12.80 -16.38
CA VAL A 259 2.60 12.37 -17.78
C VAL A 259 4.07 12.12 -18.08
N LEU A 260 4.40 10.87 -18.41
CA LEU A 260 5.68 10.55 -19.04
C LEU A 260 5.49 10.66 -20.54
N LEU A 261 6.03 11.73 -21.11
CA LEU A 261 6.28 11.77 -22.55
C LEU A 261 7.41 10.77 -22.80
N THR A 262 7.13 9.74 -23.58
CA THR A 262 8.18 9.02 -24.29
C THR A 262 8.85 10.06 -25.19
N ALA A 263 9.88 10.73 -24.69
CA ALA A 263 10.74 11.51 -25.55
C ALA A 263 11.17 10.56 -26.67
N ALA A 264 10.94 10.98 -27.90
CA ALA A 264 11.62 10.42 -29.04
C ALA A 264 13.09 10.27 -28.62
N LEU A 265 13.62 9.07 -28.79
CA LEU A 265 15.06 8.87 -28.86
C LEU A 265 15.52 9.68 -30.08
N ASP A 266 15.63 10.99 -29.93
CA ASP A 266 16.19 11.87 -30.94
C ASP A 266 17.68 11.54 -30.99
N CYS A 267 17.99 10.85 -32.07
CA CYS A 267 19.26 10.77 -32.74
C CYS A 267 20.17 11.99 -32.51
N ASP A 268 21.16 11.84 -31.65
CA ASP A 268 22.42 12.59 -31.76
C ASP A 268 23.57 11.80 -31.12
N ALA A 269 23.93 10.70 -31.78
CA ALA A 269 25.29 10.18 -31.75
C ALA A 269 25.87 10.35 -33.15
N ALA A 270 26.18 11.59 -33.51
CA ALA A 270 26.98 11.90 -34.69
C ALA A 270 28.35 11.24 -34.55
N ALA A 271 28.55 10.14 -35.30
CA ALA A 271 29.88 9.65 -35.63
C ALA A 271 30.65 10.74 -36.40
N PRO A 272 31.96 10.95 -36.14
CA PRO A 272 32.71 11.97 -36.84
C PRO A 272 33.00 11.50 -38.28
N GLY A 273 32.35 12.14 -39.25
CA GLY A 273 32.71 12.04 -40.67
C GLY A 273 31.60 11.51 -41.58
N GLY A 274 30.69 12.39 -42.01
CA GLY A 274 29.72 12.10 -43.06
C GLY A 274 29.07 13.37 -43.57
N ALA A 275 29.32 13.73 -44.82
CA ALA A 275 28.89 14.99 -45.43
C ALA A 275 27.35 15.13 -45.50
N CYS A 276 26.85 16.29 -45.07
CA CYS A 276 25.45 16.68 -45.21
C CYS A 276 25.07 16.85 -46.69
N ARG A 277 24.09 16.10 -47.18
CA ARG A 277 23.32 16.45 -48.39
C ARG A 277 21.86 16.65 -47.99
N GLY A 278 21.39 17.88 -48.18
CA GLY A 278 20.00 18.26 -47.91
C GLY A 278 19.03 17.49 -48.79
N SER A 279 17.95 17.03 -48.18
CA SER A 279 16.71 16.62 -48.86
C SER A 279 15.56 17.13 -48.00
N ALA A 280 14.59 17.78 -48.65
CA ALA A 280 13.46 18.47 -48.04
C ALA A 280 12.59 17.55 -47.15
N PRO A 281 11.90 18.08 -46.12
CA PRO A 281 11.06 17.26 -45.26
C PRO A 281 9.83 16.79 -46.04
N GLY A 282 9.72 15.47 -46.22
CA GLY A 282 8.48 14.84 -46.63
C GLY A 282 7.45 14.95 -45.50
N SER A 283 6.23 15.37 -45.84
CA SER A 283 5.09 15.39 -44.94
C SER A 283 4.64 13.97 -44.61
N SER A 284 5.20 13.37 -43.57
CA SER A 284 4.64 12.20 -42.91
C SER A 284 4.53 12.52 -41.42
N GLY A 285 3.30 12.56 -40.91
CA GLY A 285 3.01 12.85 -39.52
C GLY A 285 3.79 11.93 -38.60
N VAL A 286 4.54 12.53 -37.68
CA VAL A 286 5.09 11.83 -36.53
C VAL A 286 3.90 11.57 -35.61
N GLU A 287 3.30 10.38 -35.70
CA GLU A 287 2.41 9.88 -34.65
C GLU A 287 3.23 9.79 -33.38
N GLY A 288 3.05 10.77 -32.49
CA GLY A 288 3.72 10.81 -31.20
C GLY A 288 3.38 9.56 -30.40
N ALA A 289 4.40 8.89 -29.87
CA ALA A 289 4.22 7.74 -29.01
C ALA A 289 3.26 8.06 -27.84
N PRO A 290 2.40 7.11 -27.43
CA PRO A 290 1.33 7.38 -26.49
C PRO A 290 1.89 7.86 -25.15
N ALA A 291 1.41 9.01 -24.69
CA ALA A 291 1.72 9.54 -23.38
C ALA A 291 1.36 8.52 -22.29
N ARG A 292 2.32 8.13 -21.44
CA ARG A 292 2.08 7.19 -20.34
C ARG A 292 1.73 7.96 -19.07
N PHE A 293 0.55 7.68 -18.51
CA PHE A 293 0.13 8.24 -17.23
C PHE A 293 0.66 7.38 -16.08
N VAL A 294 1.25 8.01 -15.08
CA VAL A 294 1.65 7.38 -13.82
C VAL A 294 0.74 7.92 -12.73
N GLN A 295 -0.11 7.06 -12.16
CA GLN A 295 -0.94 7.38 -11.01
C GLN A 295 -0.10 7.38 -9.73
N HIS A 296 -0.34 8.36 -8.86
CA HIS A 296 0.39 8.51 -7.59
C HIS A 296 -0.50 8.40 -6.36
N ASN A 297 -1.73 8.93 -6.40
CA ASN A 297 -2.65 8.83 -5.27
C ASN A 297 -3.13 7.39 -5.11
N THR A 298 -3.16 6.89 -3.88
CA THR A 298 -3.69 5.59 -3.46
C THR A 298 -4.15 5.67 -2.00
N ALA A 299 -4.65 4.59 -1.41
CA ALA A 299 -5.14 4.59 -0.04
C ALA A 299 -4.93 3.24 0.66
N ASN A 300 -4.94 3.26 1.99
CA ASN A 300 -5.14 2.07 2.82
C ASN A 300 -6.54 2.14 3.45
N PRO A 301 -7.55 1.47 2.88
CA PRO A 301 -8.83 1.29 3.56
C PRO A 301 -8.68 0.20 4.64
N ILE A 302 -9.15 0.52 5.85
CA ILE A 302 -9.12 -0.36 7.03
C ILE A 302 -10.52 -0.33 7.63
N LEU A 303 -11.13 -1.49 7.81
CA LEU A 303 -12.43 -1.65 8.42
C LEU A 303 -12.31 -2.42 9.74
N TRP A 304 -13.03 -1.96 10.75
CA TRP A 304 -13.17 -2.63 12.03
C TRP A 304 -14.54 -2.32 12.65
N ARG A 305 -14.89 -3.07 13.69
CA ARG A 305 -16.18 -2.97 14.37
C ARG A 305 -16.04 -2.27 15.73
N GLU A 306 -16.93 -1.32 15.97
CA GLU A 306 -17.13 -0.69 17.29
C GLU A 306 -18.58 -0.92 17.71
N ASP A 307 -18.80 -1.93 18.55
CA ASP A 307 -20.14 -2.41 18.87
C ASP A 307 -20.93 -2.71 17.57
N ASP A 308 -22.07 -2.05 17.39
CA ASP A 308 -22.93 -2.17 16.21
C ASP A 308 -22.47 -1.33 15.01
N ASN A 309 -21.44 -0.52 15.15
CA ASN A 309 -20.95 0.36 14.08
C ASN A 309 -19.87 -0.32 13.24
N TYR A 310 -19.93 -0.06 11.94
CA TYR A 310 -18.77 -0.14 11.07
C TYR A 310 -17.93 1.13 11.25
N VAL A 311 -16.62 0.97 11.41
CA VAL A 311 -15.67 2.07 11.43
C VAL A 311 -14.63 1.83 10.34
N MET A 312 -14.55 2.77 9.39
CA MET A 312 -13.60 2.71 8.29
C MET A 312 -12.60 3.84 8.38
N ASP A 313 -11.33 3.48 8.53
CA ASP A 313 -10.18 4.37 8.42
C ASP A 313 -9.64 4.31 7.00
N ILE A 314 -9.63 5.45 6.30
CA ILE A 314 -9.03 5.59 4.98
C ILE A 314 -7.77 6.43 5.13
N VAL A 315 -6.60 5.78 5.08
CA VAL A 315 -5.33 6.50 5.07
C VAL A 315 -5.01 6.95 3.65
N LEU A 316 -4.90 8.26 3.45
CA LEU A 316 -4.58 8.86 2.16
C LEU A 316 -3.07 8.73 1.89
N ARG A 317 -2.71 8.17 0.75
CA ARG A 317 -1.32 7.87 0.36
C ARG A 317 -0.99 8.45 -1.01
N ASN A 318 0.28 8.80 -1.21
CA ASN A 318 0.77 9.28 -2.50
C ASN A 318 2.19 8.75 -2.78
N ASN A 319 2.42 8.31 -4.03
CA ASN A 319 3.66 7.69 -4.49
C ASN A 319 4.55 8.54 -5.38
N ARG A 320 4.27 9.84 -5.43
CA ARG A 320 5.09 10.76 -6.20
C ARG A 320 6.53 10.68 -5.73
N THR A 321 7.43 10.43 -6.67
CA THR A 321 8.87 10.60 -6.52
C THR A 321 9.27 11.95 -7.11
N THR A 322 10.40 12.49 -6.64
CA THR A 322 11.05 13.65 -7.25
C THR A 322 12.54 13.36 -7.41
N PRO A 323 13.31 14.13 -8.22
CA PRO A 323 14.75 13.95 -8.31
C PRO A 323 15.46 14.01 -6.94
N GLU A 324 14.94 14.83 -6.02
CA GLU A 324 15.46 14.98 -4.66
C GLU A 324 14.96 13.89 -3.70
N ARG A 325 13.90 13.17 -4.06
CA ARG A 325 13.26 12.09 -3.30
C ARG A 325 12.95 10.91 -4.22
N PRO A 326 13.98 10.21 -4.73
CA PRO A 326 13.80 9.13 -5.71
C PRO A 326 13.06 7.92 -5.13
N PHE A 327 13.10 7.73 -3.80
CA PHE A 327 12.40 6.65 -3.11
C PHE A 327 10.98 7.03 -2.65
N GLY A 328 10.48 8.22 -2.99
CA GLY A 328 9.13 8.68 -2.68
C GLY A 328 9.11 9.90 -1.76
N LEU A 329 8.28 10.89 -2.11
CA LEU A 329 8.13 12.14 -1.35
C LEU A 329 7.47 11.92 0.02
N PHE A 330 6.54 10.96 0.09
CA PHE A 330 5.76 10.63 1.29
C PHE A 330 6.21 9.29 1.91
N HIS A 331 7.45 8.90 1.66
CA HIS A 331 8.01 7.60 2.04
C HIS A 331 9.06 7.79 3.13
N VAL A 332 9.70 6.69 3.56
CA VAL A 332 10.70 6.75 4.63
C VAL A 332 11.84 7.70 4.20
N PRO A 333 12.18 8.73 5.00
CA PRO A 333 13.31 9.59 4.68
C PRO A 333 14.62 8.79 4.61
N GLU A 334 15.44 9.03 3.59
CA GLU A 334 16.70 8.29 3.37
C GLU A 334 17.64 8.31 4.58
N ARG A 335 17.67 9.42 5.33
CA ARG A 335 18.46 9.51 6.58
C ARG A 335 18.07 8.44 7.61
N LEU A 336 16.85 7.90 7.56
CA LEU A 336 16.32 6.87 8.48
C LEU A 336 16.48 5.44 7.94
N PHE A 337 17.08 5.25 6.77
CA PHE A 337 17.30 3.91 6.18
C PHE A 337 18.20 3.02 7.04
N HIS A 338 19.00 3.58 7.94
CA HIS A 338 19.74 2.83 8.93
C HIS A 338 18.82 2.16 9.98
N ILE A 339 17.61 2.67 10.21
CA ILE A 339 16.58 2.05 11.05
C ILE A 339 15.67 1.16 10.19
N LYS A 340 15.08 1.72 9.13
CA LYS A 340 14.13 1.01 8.29
C LYS A 340 14.24 1.48 6.85
N LYS A 341 14.61 0.56 5.95
CA LYS A 341 14.68 0.86 4.51
C LYS A 341 13.36 0.58 3.79
N GLU A 342 12.63 -0.43 4.25
CA GLU A 342 11.33 -0.81 3.70
C GLU A 342 10.30 0.30 3.96
N ASN A 343 9.51 0.65 2.95
CA ASN A 343 8.35 1.51 3.16
C ASN A 343 7.33 0.83 4.07
N ILE A 344 6.51 1.64 4.74
CA ILE A 344 5.53 1.14 5.72
C ILE A 344 4.27 0.61 5.04
N GLY A 345 3.87 -0.61 5.41
CA GLY A 345 2.64 -1.27 4.98
C GLY A 345 1.46 -0.98 5.91
N LEU A 346 0.41 -1.80 5.79
CA LEU A 346 -0.84 -1.66 6.54
C LEU A 346 -0.63 -1.66 8.07
N ILE A 347 0.12 -2.62 8.59
CA ILE A 347 0.30 -2.77 10.04
C ILE A 347 1.08 -1.60 10.64
N GLU A 348 2.10 -1.14 9.92
CA GLU A 348 2.91 -0.01 10.36
C GLU A 348 2.12 1.30 10.29
N ILE A 349 1.33 1.54 9.23
CA ILE A 349 0.53 2.78 9.14
C ILE A 349 -0.53 2.86 10.24
N MET A 350 -0.97 1.71 10.78
CA MET A 350 -1.89 1.59 11.90
C MET A 350 -1.24 1.79 13.28
N GLY A 351 0.10 1.90 13.33
CA GLY A 351 0.83 2.30 14.53
C GLY A 351 1.68 1.23 15.21
N ARG A 352 1.88 0.07 14.57
CA ARG A 352 2.85 -0.94 15.04
C ARG A 352 4.07 -1.01 14.12
N ALA A 353 5.20 -0.53 14.59
CA ALA A 353 6.46 -0.64 13.87
C ALA A 353 6.89 -2.11 13.82
N ILE A 354 7.22 -2.60 12.61
CA ILE A 354 7.89 -3.89 12.41
C ILE A 354 9.31 -3.58 11.96
N LEU A 355 10.23 -3.66 12.92
CA LEU A 355 11.64 -3.34 12.73
C LEU A 355 12.43 -4.60 12.33
N PRO A 356 13.53 -4.45 11.57
CA PRO A 356 14.33 -5.58 11.10
C PRO A 356 15.12 -6.25 12.24
N ALA A 357 15.27 -7.57 12.13
CA ALA A 357 15.92 -8.42 13.15
C ALA A 357 17.32 -7.95 13.57
N ARG A 358 18.09 -7.34 12.65
CA ARG A 358 19.45 -6.83 12.94
C ARG A 358 19.52 -5.84 14.10
N LEU A 359 18.46 -5.07 14.33
CA LEU A 359 18.41 -4.07 15.40
C LEU A 359 18.30 -4.70 16.79
N ALA A 360 17.94 -5.99 16.89
CA ALA A 360 17.82 -6.68 18.18
C ALA A 360 19.14 -6.71 18.96
N ALA A 361 20.28 -6.84 18.26
CA ALA A 361 21.60 -6.90 18.87
C ALA A 361 22.04 -5.57 19.52
N GLU A 362 21.41 -4.46 19.13
CA GLU A 362 21.72 -3.11 19.62
C GLU A 362 20.76 -2.65 20.72
N LEU A 363 19.77 -3.46 21.08
CA LEU A 363 18.89 -3.17 22.21
C LEU A 363 19.63 -3.36 23.55
N PRO A 364 19.33 -2.54 24.58
CA PRO A 364 18.30 -1.49 24.60
C PRO A 364 18.77 -0.11 24.09
N ALA A 365 20.03 0.04 23.69
CA ALA A 365 20.66 1.35 23.43
C ALA A 365 19.95 2.19 22.35
N ILE A 366 19.36 1.54 21.34
CA ILE A 366 18.67 2.22 20.22
C ILE A 366 17.14 2.28 20.37
N LYS A 367 16.58 1.84 21.51
CA LYS A 367 15.12 1.76 21.73
C LYS A 367 14.42 3.10 21.49
N ASP A 368 14.94 4.17 22.09
CA ASP A 368 14.36 5.52 21.96
C ASP A 368 14.56 6.12 20.56
N GLU A 369 15.71 5.86 19.94
CA GLU A 369 16.00 6.30 18.57
C GLU A 369 15.04 5.65 17.58
N CYS A 370 14.86 4.33 17.67
CA CYS A 370 13.91 3.58 16.84
C CYS A 370 12.48 4.08 17.00
N SER A 371 12.08 4.39 18.24
CA SER A 371 10.74 4.89 18.56
C SER A 371 10.48 6.26 17.94
N ARG A 372 11.44 7.19 18.08
CA ARG A 372 11.38 8.52 17.46
C ARG A 372 11.39 8.43 15.94
N ALA A 373 12.24 7.58 15.38
CA ALA A 373 12.33 7.36 13.94
C ALA A 373 11.01 6.82 13.37
N PHE A 374 10.35 5.88 14.05
CA PHE A 374 9.07 5.35 13.58
C PHE A 374 7.96 6.42 13.55
N TYR A 375 7.86 7.26 14.58
CA TYR A 375 6.94 8.39 14.57
C TYR A 375 7.23 9.36 13.41
N GLU A 376 8.52 9.66 13.18
CA GLU A 376 8.94 10.51 12.07
C GLU A 376 8.61 9.90 10.70
N ILE A 377 8.71 8.58 10.56
CA ILE A 377 8.29 7.85 9.36
C ILE A 377 6.79 8.02 9.11
N LEU A 378 5.94 7.86 10.14
CA LEU A 378 4.49 8.06 9.99
C LEU A 378 4.16 9.51 9.59
N MET A 379 4.84 10.49 10.19
CA MET A 379 4.73 11.91 9.81
C MET A 379 5.18 12.15 8.37
N ALA A 380 6.25 11.50 7.91
CA ALA A 380 6.70 11.59 6.52
C ALA A 380 5.65 11.04 5.55
N THR A 381 4.90 10.02 5.96
CA THR A 381 3.83 9.41 5.18
C THR A 381 2.54 10.23 5.07
N GLY A 382 2.23 11.10 6.02
CA GLY A 382 1.06 11.98 5.91
C GLY A 382 1.15 12.92 4.70
N VAL A 383 0.13 12.93 3.83
CA VAL A 383 0.11 13.82 2.65
C VAL A 383 -0.23 15.27 3.01
N PHE A 384 -1.05 15.46 4.03
CA PHE A 384 -1.34 16.75 4.66
C PHE A 384 -0.58 16.85 5.98
N LYS A 385 0.45 17.70 6.02
CA LYS A 385 1.29 17.92 7.21
C LYS A 385 0.58 18.80 8.24
N ASP A 386 1.03 18.74 9.49
CA ASP A 386 0.55 19.66 10.54
C ASP A 386 1.22 21.04 10.42
N ASP A 387 0.97 21.71 9.30
CA ASP A 387 1.47 23.03 8.97
C ASP A 387 0.39 23.84 8.21
N PRO A 388 0.61 25.13 7.92
CA PRO A 388 -0.38 25.93 7.20
C PRO A 388 -0.76 25.39 5.81
N ALA A 389 0.16 24.76 5.08
CA ALA A 389 -0.11 24.22 3.75
C ALA A 389 -0.98 22.96 3.85
N GLY A 390 -0.67 22.07 4.79
CA GLY A 390 -1.47 20.87 5.04
C GLY A 390 -2.88 21.19 5.53
N ARG A 391 -3.08 22.24 6.34
CA ARG A 391 -4.43 22.71 6.71
C ARG A 391 -5.24 23.19 5.50
N ARG A 392 -4.65 24.01 4.62
CA ARG A 392 -5.30 24.42 3.36
C ARG A 392 -5.57 23.24 2.44
N GLY A 393 -4.65 22.28 2.40
CA GLY A 393 -4.80 21.04 1.64
C GLY A 393 -6.01 20.22 2.11
N TRP A 394 -6.16 20.04 3.43
CA TRP A 394 -7.34 19.42 4.01
C TRP A 394 -8.62 20.18 3.69
N GLU A 395 -8.64 21.50 3.84
CA GLU A 395 -9.81 22.32 3.51
C GLU A 395 -10.20 22.20 2.03
N THR A 396 -9.21 22.21 1.14
CA THR A 396 -9.42 22.08 -0.30
C THR A 396 -9.91 20.69 -0.66
N PHE A 397 -9.35 19.64 -0.06
CA PHE A 397 -9.79 18.26 -0.27
C PHE A 397 -11.22 18.02 0.23
N LEU A 398 -11.53 18.46 1.45
CA LEU A 398 -12.87 18.29 2.00
C LEU A 398 -13.93 19.07 1.23
N ALA A 399 -13.57 20.15 0.52
CA ALA A 399 -14.51 20.86 -0.36
C ALA A 399 -14.85 20.11 -1.66
N THR A 400 -14.17 18.99 -1.95
CA THR A 400 -14.44 18.13 -3.12
C THR A 400 -15.30 16.90 -2.81
N ILE A 401 -15.64 16.70 -1.52
CA ILE A 401 -16.41 15.57 -0.98
C ILE A 401 -17.80 16.07 -0.63
#